data_AF-A0A1B1MZE8-F1
#
_entry.id   AF-A0A1B1MZE8-F1
#
_cell.length_a   1.000
_cell.length_b   1.000
_cell.length_c   1.000
_cell.angle_alpha   90.00
_cell.angle_beta   90.00
_cell.angle_gamma   90.00
#
_symmetry.space_group_name_H-M   'P 1'
#
loop_
_entity.id
_entity.type
_entity.pdbx_description
1 polymer ?
#
loop_
_entity_poly.entity_id
_entity_poly.type
_entity_poly.pdbx_seq_one_letter_code
_entity_poly.pdbx_strand_id
1 'polypeptide(L)'
;MIKGLEVRGLNQRENYKLQFNEDINIFTGKNGTGKTTVLKLIWYLISGNIEKVFEEIDFKYVKLEGDKYSLEIINQVDVTENSTTSNIEDRNTKIIFVQNDTEQKYEIPTLLLNRITRIPSKRNSIDFINELNHEISEVSGGSIFFPTFRRIEGGFSMGNNNGYMRAERFQDAISSISDSLSTSNHTFITSVSTRDIVELLTRHYANISEQTNKLHIELSTYIESKIKTYSEFSRDASYIPVQTDKGLLDNANQILHEIQDELVQISTKRESFLRPFTVLSDLINQIFQHKGIKVTDKITLGETKEAMFSDKLSAGEKQMLSFLCYNAFSQNSSIFIDEPEISLHVDWQRTLFPTLMSQSSNNQFFVATHSPFIYSKYEDKEILLSEDRGGY
;
A
#
# COMPACT_ATOMS: atom_id res chain seq x y z
N MET A 1 6.33 3.45 10.42
CA MET A 1 7.09 3.96 9.27
C MET A 1 8.49 3.38 9.28
N ILE A 2 9.15 3.39 8.13
CA ILE A 2 10.52 2.92 7.97
C ILE A 2 11.45 4.12 8.24
N LYS A 3 12.48 3.93 9.07
CA LYS A 3 13.39 5.00 9.51
C LYS A 3 14.76 4.94 8.85
N GLY A 4 15.26 3.75 8.58
CA GLY A 4 16.58 3.62 7.95
C GLY A 4 16.88 2.24 7.41
N LEU A 5 17.89 2.20 6.55
CA LEU A 5 18.44 0.99 5.95
C LEU A 5 19.97 1.06 6.01
N GLU A 6 20.59 0.05 6.59
CA GLU A 6 22.02 -0.21 6.43
C GLU A 6 22.20 -1.49 5.63
N VAL A 7 22.93 -1.44 4.53
CA VAL A 7 23.24 -2.62 3.71
C VAL A 7 24.71 -2.62 3.33
N ARG A 8 25.34 -3.79 3.38
CA ARG A 8 26.75 -3.98 3.01
C ARG A 8 26.92 -5.07 1.98
N GLY A 9 27.78 -4.80 1.00
CA GLY A 9 28.07 -5.70 -0.11
C GLY A 9 26.91 -5.92 -1.06
N LEU A 10 26.02 -4.93 -1.22
CA LEU A 10 24.89 -5.02 -2.15
C LEU A 10 25.43 -5.17 -3.57
N ASN A 11 24.98 -6.22 -4.27
CA ASN A 11 25.46 -6.60 -5.60
C ASN A 11 27.00 -6.62 -5.70
N GLN A 12 27.67 -7.02 -4.62
CA GLN A 12 29.14 -7.15 -4.48
C GLN A 12 29.93 -5.84 -4.56
N ARG A 13 29.27 -4.68 -4.55
CA ARG A 13 29.94 -3.40 -4.83
C ARG A 13 29.67 -2.34 -3.78
N GLU A 14 28.42 -2.21 -3.34
CA GLU A 14 27.96 -1.00 -2.66
C GLU A 14 27.65 -1.25 -1.18
N ASN A 15 27.96 -0.23 -0.36
CA ASN A 15 27.54 -0.18 1.04
C ASN A 15 26.73 1.10 1.25
N TYR A 16 25.52 0.97 1.77
CA TYR A 16 24.64 2.10 2.00
C TYR A 16 24.25 2.18 3.47
N LYS A 17 24.23 3.39 4.01
CA LYS A 17 23.60 3.72 5.29
C LYS A 17 22.67 4.89 5.06
N LEU A 18 21.39 4.59 4.93
CA LEU A 18 20.34 5.50 4.49
C LEU A 18 19.43 5.81 5.67
N GLN A 19 19.08 7.08 5.82
CA GLN A 19 18.01 7.53 6.72
C GLN A 19 16.85 8.02 5.88
N PHE A 20 15.63 7.71 6.30
CA PHE A 20 14.42 7.99 5.54
C PHE A 20 13.57 9.05 6.23
N ASN A 21 12.99 9.91 5.40
CA ASN A 21 11.96 10.87 5.77
C ASN A 21 10.60 10.18 5.92
N GLU A 22 9.74 10.76 6.75
CA GLU A 22 8.38 10.26 7.03
C GLU A 22 7.42 10.47 5.84
N ASP A 23 7.73 11.43 4.97
CA ASP A 23 6.93 11.80 3.80
C ASP A 23 7.43 11.13 2.51
N ILE A 24 8.48 11.65 1.87
CA ILE A 24 8.98 11.15 0.58
C ILE A 24 10.49 10.95 0.62
N ASN A 25 10.93 9.89 -0.06
CA ASN A 25 12.32 9.50 -0.19
C ASN A 25 12.60 9.22 -1.66
N ILE A 26 13.47 10.02 -2.28
CA ILE A 26 13.74 9.91 -3.72
C ILE A 26 15.14 9.35 -3.95
N PHE A 27 15.21 8.12 -4.44
CA PHE A 27 16.46 7.49 -4.85
C PHE A 27 16.85 7.95 -6.26
N THR A 28 18.02 8.54 -6.37
CA THR A 28 18.62 8.98 -7.64
C THR A 28 20.02 8.38 -7.82
N GLY A 29 20.52 8.45 -9.05
CA GLY A 29 21.83 7.94 -9.44
C GLY A 29 21.81 7.31 -10.82
N LYS A 30 22.99 7.02 -11.37
CA LYS A 30 23.19 6.42 -12.70
C LYS A 30 22.39 5.13 -12.93
N ASN A 31 22.23 4.76 -14.20
CA ASN A 31 21.66 3.46 -14.56
C ASN A 31 22.53 2.34 -13.96
N GLY A 32 21.90 1.34 -13.35
CA GLY A 32 22.60 0.21 -12.75
C GLY A 32 23.19 0.45 -11.35
N THR A 33 22.92 1.58 -10.70
CA THR A 33 23.36 1.85 -9.31
C THR A 33 22.61 1.05 -8.24
N GLY A 34 21.56 0.33 -8.64
CA GLY A 34 20.79 -0.52 -7.74
C GLY A 34 19.55 0.14 -7.12
N LYS A 35 19.04 1.26 -7.66
CA LYS A 35 17.79 1.91 -7.18
C LYS A 35 16.61 0.93 -7.04
N THR A 36 16.29 0.21 -8.13
CA THR A 36 15.27 -0.85 -8.13
C THR A 36 15.58 -1.95 -7.11
N THR A 37 16.86 -2.35 -6.99
CA THR A 37 17.28 -3.36 -6.02
C THR A 37 17.06 -2.91 -4.58
N VAL A 38 17.37 -1.65 -4.26
CA VAL A 38 17.13 -1.06 -2.93
C VAL A 38 15.63 -0.99 -2.63
N LEU A 39 14.81 -0.53 -3.58
CA LEU A 39 13.34 -0.53 -3.42
C LEU A 39 12.80 -1.94 -3.16
N LYS A 40 13.19 -2.93 -3.99
CA LYS A 40 12.79 -4.33 -3.83
C LYS A 40 13.25 -4.90 -2.49
N LEU A 41 14.49 -4.63 -2.10
CA LEU A 41 15.06 -5.10 -0.84
C LEU A 41 14.22 -4.61 0.34
N ILE A 42 13.98 -3.30 0.43
CA ILE A 42 13.16 -2.73 1.50
C ILE A 42 11.78 -3.37 1.49
N TRP A 43 11.15 -3.48 0.32
CA TRP A 43 9.80 -4.03 0.21
C TRP A 43 9.73 -5.50 0.65
N TYR A 44 10.63 -6.37 0.17
CA TYR A 44 10.65 -7.78 0.58
C TYR A 44 10.88 -7.95 2.08
N LEU A 45 11.71 -7.09 2.67
CA LEU A 45 12.01 -7.11 4.10
C LEU A 45 10.78 -6.71 4.95
N ILE A 46 9.95 -5.77 4.50
CA ILE A 46 8.75 -5.35 5.25
C ILE A 46 7.53 -6.21 4.94
N SER A 47 7.45 -6.81 3.75
CA SER A 47 6.28 -7.58 3.32
C SER A 47 6.34 -9.04 3.77
N GLY A 48 7.40 -9.46 4.46
CA GLY A 48 7.61 -10.86 4.79
C GLY A 48 7.82 -11.71 3.54
N ASN A 49 8.69 -11.28 2.62
CA ASN A 49 9.11 -12.05 1.46
C ASN A 49 10.61 -12.41 1.56
N ILE A 50 11.02 -12.90 2.73
CA ILE A 50 12.45 -13.10 3.04
C ILE A 50 13.14 -14.07 2.09
N GLU A 51 12.44 -15.08 1.59
CA GLU A 51 12.99 -16.01 0.59
C GLU A 51 13.42 -15.29 -0.69
N LYS A 52 12.65 -14.29 -1.13
CA LYS A 52 12.96 -13.48 -2.33
C LYS A 52 14.20 -12.62 -2.15
N VAL A 53 14.48 -12.20 -0.92
CA VAL A 53 15.72 -11.47 -0.61
C VAL A 53 16.93 -12.34 -0.95
N PHE A 54 16.93 -13.63 -0.60
CA PHE A 54 18.04 -14.54 -0.88
C PHE A 54 18.08 -15.05 -2.33
N GLU A 55 16.93 -15.18 -2.99
CA GLU A 55 16.83 -15.61 -4.39
C GLU A 55 17.28 -14.53 -5.38
N GLU A 56 16.94 -13.26 -5.12
CA GLU A 56 17.10 -12.18 -6.09
C GLU A 56 18.23 -11.19 -5.77
N ILE A 57 18.65 -11.07 -4.51
CA ILE A 57 19.50 -9.98 -4.06
C ILE A 57 20.77 -10.50 -3.40
N ASP A 58 21.93 -10.11 -3.94
CA ASP A 58 23.23 -10.46 -3.36
C ASP A 58 23.67 -9.37 -2.36
N PHE A 59 23.93 -9.77 -1.12
CA PHE A 59 24.38 -8.88 -0.04
C PHE A 59 25.08 -9.69 1.05
N LYS A 60 25.92 -9.00 1.84
CA LYS A 60 26.61 -9.59 3.01
C LYS A 60 25.89 -9.29 4.33
N TYR A 61 25.24 -8.13 4.39
CA TYR A 61 24.57 -7.65 5.59
C TYR A 61 23.44 -6.70 5.20
N VAL A 62 22.30 -6.80 5.86
CA VAL A 62 21.26 -5.77 5.83
C VAL A 62 20.64 -5.59 7.20
N LYS A 63 20.35 -4.34 7.55
CA LYS A 63 19.58 -3.94 8.73
C LYS A 63 18.54 -2.92 8.32
N LEU A 64 17.28 -3.20 8.59
CA LEU A 64 16.15 -2.31 8.39
C LEU A 64 15.61 -1.88 9.74
N GLU A 65 15.41 -0.58 9.93
CA GLU A 65 14.84 -0.01 11.14
C GLU A 65 13.50 0.66 10.81
N GLY A 66 12.45 0.30 11.54
CA GLY A 66 11.16 0.96 11.52
C GLY A 66 10.75 1.39 12.92
N ASP A 67 9.61 2.09 13.04
CA ASP A 67 9.10 2.56 14.34
C ASP A 67 8.87 1.39 15.31
N LYS A 68 8.19 0.35 14.84
CA LYS A 68 7.71 -0.76 15.65
C LYS A 68 8.58 -2.01 15.54
N TYR A 69 9.59 -2.00 14.69
CA TYR A 69 10.37 -3.18 14.40
C TYR A 69 11.80 -2.88 13.98
N SER A 70 12.68 -3.86 14.12
CA SER A 70 13.97 -3.92 13.44
C SER A 70 14.22 -5.31 12.87
N LEU A 71 14.81 -5.36 11.69
CA LEU A 71 15.15 -6.61 11.00
C LEU A 71 16.62 -6.56 10.59
N GLU A 72 17.38 -7.56 11.00
CA GLU A 72 18.80 -7.70 10.69
C GLU A 72 19.05 -9.07 10.05
N ILE A 73 19.72 -9.08 8.90
CA ILE A 73 20.14 -10.29 8.19
C ILE A 73 21.63 -10.22 7.96
N ILE A 74 22.35 -11.18 8.51
CA ILE A 74 23.78 -11.39 8.30
C ILE A 74 23.92 -12.55 7.34
N ASN A 75 24.58 -12.34 6.21
CA ASN A 75 24.81 -13.34 5.17
C ASN A 75 26.30 -13.47 4.91
N GLN A 76 27.00 -14.18 5.80
CA GLN A 76 28.44 -14.41 5.67
C GLN A 76 28.69 -15.74 4.96
N VAL A 77 29.71 -15.78 4.10
CA VAL A 77 30.20 -17.04 3.52
C VAL A 77 31.49 -17.37 4.23
N ASP A 78 31.50 -18.44 5.03
CA ASP A 78 32.72 -18.95 5.64
C ASP A 78 33.37 -19.92 4.64
N VAL A 79 34.43 -19.46 3.97
CA VAL A 79 35.28 -20.35 3.16
C VAL A 79 36.21 -21.08 4.12
N THR A 80 35.89 -22.33 4.46
CA THR A 80 36.84 -23.21 5.12
C THR A 80 37.73 -23.86 4.04
N GLU A 81 39.02 -23.53 4.03
CA GLU A 81 40.02 -24.24 3.21
C GLU A 81 40.21 -25.67 3.75
N ASN A 82 39.32 -26.59 3.39
CA ASN A 82 39.59 -28.00 3.57
C ASN A 82 40.33 -28.52 2.33
N SER A 83 41.65 -28.64 2.48
CA SER A 83 42.56 -29.27 1.54
C SER A 83 42.25 -30.76 1.42
N THR A 84 41.19 -31.12 0.68
CA THR A 84 40.99 -32.35 -0.11
C THR A 84 39.49 -32.53 -0.38
N THR A 85 39.11 -32.40 -1.66
CA THR A 85 37.81 -32.78 -2.25
C THR A 85 36.56 -32.02 -1.78
N SER A 86 36.01 -31.23 -2.71
CA SER A 86 34.77 -30.42 -2.66
C SER A 86 34.81 -29.16 -1.77
N ASN A 87 34.88 -27.99 -2.42
CA ASN A 87 34.59 -26.69 -1.79
C ASN A 87 33.10 -26.69 -1.38
N ILE A 88 32.82 -27.01 -0.12
CA ILE A 88 31.50 -26.79 0.46
C ILE A 88 31.53 -25.36 1.00
N GLU A 89 30.96 -24.41 0.26
CA GLU A 89 30.72 -23.06 0.78
C GLU A 89 29.67 -23.14 1.89
N ASP A 90 30.06 -23.17 3.16
CA ASP A 90 29.08 -23.08 4.25
C ASP A 90 28.70 -21.60 4.44
N ARG A 91 27.47 -21.27 4.04
CA ARG A 91 26.90 -19.94 4.28
C ARG A 91 26.49 -19.85 5.75
N ASN A 92 27.04 -18.91 6.49
CA ASN A 92 26.58 -18.60 7.83
C ASN A 92 25.55 -17.47 7.80
N THR A 93 24.30 -17.81 7.47
CA THR A 93 23.18 -16.86 7.43
C THR A 93 22.46 -16.77 8.78
N LYS A 94 22.17 -15.56 9.26
CA LYS A 94 21.43 -15.33 10.50
C LYS A 94 20.39 -14.26 10.27
N ILE A 95 19.16 -14.50 10.72
CA ILE A 95 18.07 -13.52 10.69
C ILE A 95 17.66 -13.19 12.12
N ILE A 96 17.55 -11.90 12.42
CA ILE A 96 17.10 -11.37 13.70
C ILE A 96 15.98 -10.38 13.42
N PHE A 97 14.78 -10.65 13.91
CA PHE A 97 13.66 -9.72 13.86
C PHE A 97 13.26 -9.36 15.30
N VAL A 98 13.08 -8.08 15.56
CA VAL A 98 12.69 -7.54 16.87
C VAL A 98 11.46 -6.68 16.68
N GLN A 99 10.43 -6.94 17.46
CA GLN A 99 9.29 -6.04 17.63
C GLN A 99 9.61 -5.08 18.78
N ASN A 100 9.69 -3.78 18.50
CA ASN A 100 10.10 -2.77 19.48
C ASN A 100 9.05 -2.56 20.57
N ASP A 101 7.76 -2.69 20.22
CA ASP A 101 6.65 -2.43 21.15
C ASP A 101 6.52 -3.54 22.21
N THR A 102 6.85 -4.79 21.86
CA THR A 102 6.68 -5.97 22.71
C THR A 102 8.00 -6.55 23.22
N GLU A 103 9.14 -6.00 22.75
CA GLU A 103 10.50 -6.55 22.91
C GLU A 103 10.64 -8.02 22.47
N GLN A 104 9.69 -8.53 21.67
CA GLN A 104 9.74 -9.89 21.15
C GLN A 104 10.84 -10.01 20.10
N LYS A 105 11.68 -11.03 20.26
CA LYS A 105 12.82 -11.30 19.37
C LYS A 105 12.69 -12.68 18.73
N TYR A 106 12.70 -12.68 17.41
CA TYR A 106 12.74 -13.88 16.57
C TYR A 106 14.15 -14.00 16.01
N GLU A 107 14.81 -15.13 16.26
CA GLU A 107 16.16 -15.41 15.76
C GLU A 107 16.15 -16.74 15.02
N ILE A 108 16.48 -16.71 13.73
CA ILE A 108 16.56 -17.92 12.90
C ILE A 108 18.02 -18.36 12.82
N PRO A 109 18.37 -19.54 13.38
CA PRO A 109 19.72 -20.08 13.29
C PRO A 109 20.09 -20.51 11.88
N THR A 110 21.36 -20.33 11.57
CA THR A 110 22.02 -20.65 10.30
C THR A 110 21.78 -22.06 9.75
N LEU A 111 21.69 -23.05 10.64
CA LEU A 111 21.49 -24.45 10.25
C LEU A 111 20.15 -24.70 9.54
N LEU A 112 19.15 -23.83 9.75
CA LEU A 112 17.85 -23.91 9.07
C LEU A 112 17.91 -23.27 7.67
N LEU A 113 18.65 -22.16 7.52
CA LEU A 113 18.79 -21.42 6.26
C LEU A 113 19.61 -22.15 5.20
N ASN A 114 20.70 -22.83 5.59
CA ASN A 114 21.52 -23.62 4.65
C ASN A 114 20.78 -24.78 3.99
N ARG A 115 19.67 -25.23 4.59
CA ARG A 115 18.79 -26.24 3.99
C ARG A 115 17.82 -25.61 2.99
N ILE A 116 17.30 -24.43 3.28
CA ILE A 116 16.38 -23.70 2.40
C ILE A 116 17.07 -23.32 1.08
N THR A 117 18.32 -22.83 1.14
CA THR A 117 19.08 -22.42 -0.05
C THR A 117 19.60 -23.59 -0.91
N ARG A 118 19.50 -24.84 -0.44
CA ARG A 118 20.07 -26.02 -1.13
C ARG A 118 19.06 -27.13 -1.45
N ILE A 119 18.09 -27.42 -0.56
CA ILE A 119 17.13 -28.52 -0.72
C ILE A 119 15.79 -28.19 0.00
N PRO A 120 14.69 -27.91 -0.72
CA PRO A 120 13.42 -27.45 -0.12
C PRO A 120 12.59 -28.52 0.64
N SER A 121 13.18 -29.64 1.07
CA SER A 121 12.41 -30.85 1.42
C SER A 121 12.21 -31.11 2.93
N LYS A 122 12.52 -30.16 3.84
CA LYS A 122 12.17 -30.29 5.27
C LYS A 122 11.07 -29.32 5.68
N ARG A 123 9.88 -29.87 5.91
CA ARG A 123 8.64 -29.22 6.38
C ARG A 123 8.90 -28.14 7.45
N ASN A 124 9.67 -28.51 8.49
CA ASN A 124 9.92 -27.61 9.62
C ASN A 124 10.63 -26.30 9.24
N SER A 125 11.55 -26.30 8.27
CA SER A 125 12.28 -25.07 7.89
C SER A 125 11.39 -24.08 7.13
N ILE A 126 10.50 -24.58 6.28
CA ILE A 126 9.50 -23.78 5.57
C ILE A 126 8.51 -23.16 6.58
N ASP A 127 8.08 -23.95 7.57
CA ASP A 127 7.11 -23.49 8.58
C ASP A 127 7.64 -22.28 9.38
N PHE A 128 8.93 -22.27 9.76
CA PHE A 128 9.54 -21.15 10.48
C PHE A 128 9.69 -19.87 9.63
N ILE A 129 10.06 -19.98 8.35
CA ILE A 129 10.15 -18.80 7.48
C ILE A 129 8.76 -18.23 7.24
N ASN A 130 7.75 -19.07 7.06
CA ASN A 130 6.37 -18.62 6.92
C ASN A 130 5.89 -17.90 8.19
N GLU A 131 6.22 -18.41 9.37
CA GLU A 131 5.92 -17.75 10.65
C GLU A 131 6.63 -16.40 10.76
N LEU A 132 7.94 -16.33 10.45
CA LEU A 132 8.67 -15.07 10.44
C LEU A 132 8.07 -14.06 9.44
N ASN A 133 7.79 -14.50 8.22
CA ASN A 133 7.20 -13.67 7.18
C ASN A 133 5.86 -13.09 7.63
N HIS A 134 5.01 -13.92 8.26
CA HIS A 134 3.75 -13.49 8.82
C HIS A 134 3.94 -12.41 9.90
N GLU A 135 4.82 -12.65 10.88
CA GLU A 135 5.11 -11.68 11.95
C GLU A 135 5.64 -10.35 11.42
N ILE A 136 6.55 -10.41 10.44
CA ILE A 136 7.06 -9.22 9.75
C ILE A 136 5.92 -8.45 9.09
N SER A 137 5.06 -9.14 8.32
CA SER A 137 3.97 -8.48 7.57
C SER A 137 2.92 -7.84 8.48
N GLU A 138 2.63 -8.44 9.64
CA GLU A 138 1.64 -7.90 10.57
C GLU A 138 2.15 -6.63 11.26
N VAL A 139 3.43 -6.59 11.64
CA VAL A 139 4.00 -5.46 12.39
C VAL A 139 4.42 -4.31 11.47
N SER A 140 4.76 -4.60 10.21
CA SER A 140 5.29 -3.60 9.28
C SER A 140 4.23 -2.65 8.70
N GLY A 141 2.95 -2.91 8.94
CA GLY A 141 1.84 -2.11 8.42
C GLY A 141 1.55 -2.39 6.94
N GLY A 142 0.78 -1.51 6.28
CA GLY A 142 0.46 -1.69 4.87
C GLY A 142 1.58 -1.25 3.93
N SER A 143 1.70 -1.89 2.75
CA SER A 143 2.59 -1.39 1.71
C SER A 143 2.09 -1.67 0.30
N ILE A 144 2.53 -0.87 -0.66
CA ILE A 144 2.23 -1.07 -2.08
C ILE A 144 3.52 -0.94 -2.88
N PHE A 145 3.78 -1.91 -3.76
CA PHE A 145 4.91 -1.86 -4.68
C PHE A 145 4.47 -1.71 -6.12
N PHE A 146 5.07 -0.73 -6.79
CA PHE A 146 4.78 -0.32 -8.15
C PHE A 146 6.06 -0.49 -9.01
N PRO A 147 6.27 -1.64 -9.68
CA PRO A 147 7.47 -1.96 -10.44
C PRO A 147 7.54 -1.21 -11.79
N THR A 148 8.71 -1.15 -12.41
CA THR A 148 8.95 -0.51 -13.72
C THR A 148 8.06 -1.06 -14.85
N PHE A 149 7.78 -2.36 -14.87
CA PHE A 149 7.18 -3.08 -16.02
C PHE A 149 5.64 -3.01 -16.14
N ARG A 150 4.96 -2.05 -15.50
CA ARG A 150 3.49 -1.88 -15.51
C ARG A 150 2.88 -1.48 -16.87
N ARG A 151 3.64 -1.61 -17.96
CA ARG A 151 3.44 -1.04 -19.29
C ARG A 151 2.78 -1.96 -20.32
N ILE A 152 2.51 -3.21 -19.98
CA ILE A 152 2.22 -4.27 -20.97
C ILE A 152 0.72 -4.52 -21.11
N GLU A 153 -0.12 -3.53 -20.82
CA GLU A 153 -1.56 -3.63 -21.02
C GLU A 153 -2.07 -2.70 -22.11
N GLY A 154 -2.81 -3.30 -23.03
CA GLY A 154 -3.16 -2.74 -24.32
C GLY A 154 -2.54 -3.63 -25.39
N GLY A 155 -3.38 -4.48 -25.99
CA GLY A 155 -2.95 -5.44 -26.99
C GLY A 155 -2.02 -4.80 -28.02
N PHE A 156 -0.88 -5.45 -28.25
CA PHE A 156 -0.37 -5.54 -29.60
C PHE A 156 -1.46 -6.22 -30.43
N SER A 157 -2.48 -5.47 -30.86
CA SER A 157 -3.35 -5.87 -31.95
C SER A 157 -2.54 -5.80 -33.25
N MET A 158 -1.48 -6.60 -33.35
CA MET A 158 -1.07 -7.16 -34.62
C MET A 158 -2.20 -8.11 -35.01
N GLY A 159 -3.00 -7.71 -35.99
CA GLY A 159 -4.12 -8.47 -36.50
C GLY A 159 -3.71 -9.89 -36.85
N ASN A 160 -3.95 -10.82 -35.94
CA ASN A 160 -3.98 -12.26 -36.17
C ASN A 160 -4.63 -12.94 -34.96
N ASN A 161 -5.60 -13.82 -35.22
CA ASN A 161 -6.41 -14.52 -34.21
C ASN A 161 -5.60 -15.34 -33.17
N ASN A 162 -4.30 -15.57 -33.38
CA ASN A 162 -3.42 -16.24 -32.41
C ASN A 162 -2.80 -15.29 -31.36
N GLY A 163 -2.97 -13.97 -31.47
CA GLY A 163 -2.44 -12.98 -30.51
C GLY A 163 -3.21 -12.92 -29.18
N TYR A 164 -4.53 -13.15 -29.23
CA TYR A 164 -5.40 -13.05 -28.06
C TYR A 164 -5.07 -14.09 -26.97
N MET A 165 -4.86 -15.36 -27.35
CA MET A 165 -4.45 -16.40 -26.38
C MET A 165 -3.08 -16.14 -25.74
N ARG A 166 -2.19 -15.42 -26.43
CA ARG A 166 -0.84 -15.13 -25.93
C ARG A 166 -0.85 -13.96 -24.94
N ALA A 167 -1.69 -12.96 -25.19
CA ALA A 167 -1.94 -11.86 -24.27
C ALA A 167 -2.64 -12.32 -22.98
N GLU A 168 -3.64 -13.20 -23.11
CA GLU A 168 -4.36 -13.77 -21.95
C GLU A 168 -3.43 -14.58 -21.03
N ARG A 169 -2.64 -15.51 -21.60
CA ARG A 169 -1.64 -16.28 -20.83
C ARG A 169 -0.57 -15.41 -20.18
N PHE A 170 -0.21 -14.30 -20.82
CA PHE A 170 0.73 -13.35 -20.25
C PHE A 170 0.10 -12.60 -19.07
N GLN A 171 -1.15 -12.18 -19.21
CA GLN A 171 -1.91 -11.55 -18.13
C GLN A 171 -2.05 -12.49 -16.92
N ASP A 172 -2.35 -13.77 -17.15
CA ASP A 172 -2.44 -14.77 -16.08
C ASP A 172 -1.10 -14.94 -15.35
N ALA A 173 0.02 -14.97 -16.09
CA ALA A 173 1.35 -15.04 -15.49
C ALA A 173 1.66 -13.78 -14.65
N ILE A 174 1.31 -12.61 -15.16
CA ILE A 174 1.48 -11.32 -14.48
C ILE A 174 0.60 -11.21 -13.22
N SER A 175 -0.63 -11.71 -13.27
CA SER A 175 -1.50 -11.82 -12.09
C SER A 175 -0.92 -12.80 -11.06
N SER A 176 -0.42 -13.95 -11.51
CA SER A 176 0.17 -14.95 -10.60
C SER A 176 1.38 -14.42 -9.83
N ILE A 177 2.17 -13.50 -10.43
CA ILE A 177 3.27 -12.83 -9.76
C ILE A 177 2.76 -11.84 -8.71
N SER A 178 1.72 -11.06 -9.04
CA SER A 178 1.05 -10.17 -8.08
C SER A 178 0.57 -10.96 -6.87
N ASP A 179 -0.14 -12.06 -7.10
CA ASP A 179 -0.72 -12.88 -6.04
C ASP A 179 0.36 -13.61 -5.22
N SER A 180 1.42 -14.08 -5.87
CA SER A 180 2.52 -14.78 -5.19
C SER A 180 3.37 -13.86 -4.32
N LEU A 181 3.46 -12.57 -4.65
CA LEU A 181 4.26 -11.60 -3.90
C LEU A 181 3.43 -10.83 -2.87
N SER A 182 2.14 -10.64 -3.13
CA SER A 182 1.24 -9.93 -2.22
C SER A 182 0.92 -10.77 -0.99
N THR A 183 1.02 -10.16 0.19
CA THR A 183 0.88 -10.82 1.50
C THR A 183 0.13 -9.89 2.45
N SER A 184 -0.92 -10.37 3.12
CA SER A 184 -1.71 -9.56 4.07
C SER A 184 -2.05 -8.15 3.54
N ASN A 185 -1.46 -7.10 4.12
CA ASN A 185 -1.66 -5.70 3.75
C ASN A 185 -0.57 -5.14 2.79
N HIS A 186 0.26 -6.01 2.23
CA HIS A 186 1.32 -5.69 1.27
C HIS A 186 0.90 -6.12 -0.13
N THR A 187 0.78 -5.18 -1.06
CA THR A 187 0.28 -5.44 -2.41
C THR A 187 1.36 -5.15 -3.46
N PHE A 188 1.61 -6.10 -4.35
CA PHE A 188 2.53 -5.94 -5.48
C PHE A 188 1.75 -5.71 -6.78
N ILE A 189 1.83 -4.50 -7.35
CA ILE A 189 1.01 -4.10 -8.50
C ILE A 189 1.74 -4.40 -9.80
N THR A 190 1.42 -5.51 -10.46
CA THR A 190 2.12 -5.92 -11.69
C THR A 190 1.67 -5.18 -12.94
N SER A 191 0.40 -4.79 -13.01
CA SER A 191 -0.18 -4.01 -14.10
C SER A 191 -0.99 -2.83 -13.58
N VAL A 192 -1.00 -1.73 -14.34
CA VAL A 192 -1.95 -0.64 -14.10
C VAL A 192 -3.16 -0.85 -15.00
N SER A 193 -3.96 -1.84 -14.65
CA SER A 193 -5.15 -2.15 -15.42
C SER A 193 -6.33 -1.33 -14.91
N THR A 194 -7.21 -0.98 -15.84
CA THR A 194 -8.51 -0.44 -15.46
C THR A 194 -9.31 -1.45 -14.68
N ARG A 195 -9.08 -2.75 -14.89
CA ARG A 195 -9.74 -3.82 -14.13
C ARG A 195 -9.34 -3.79 -12.65
N ASP A 196 -8.07 -3.62 -12.33
CA ASP A 196 -7.55 -3.57 -10.96
C ASP A 196 -8.10 -2.33 -10.23
N ILE A 197 -8.14 -1.19 -10.93
CA ILE A 197 -8.75 0.04 -10.41
C ILE A 197 -10.25 -0.17 -10.16
N VAL A 198 -10.97 -0.76 -11.12
CA VAL A 198 -12.41 -1.06 -10.98
C VAL A 198 -12.65 -1.98 -9.79
N GLU A 199 -11.86 -3.04 -9.65
CA GLU A 199 -11.97 -4.01 -8.56
C GLU A 199 -11.68 -3.37 -7.20
N LEU A 200 -10.59 -2.59 -7.11
CA LEU A 200 -10.23 -1.83 -5.91
C LEU A 200 -11.35 -0.88 -5.50
N LEU A 201 -11.83 -0.04 -6.43
CA LEU A 201 -12.88 0.93 -6.14
C LEU A 201 -14.20 0.26 -5.77
N THR A 202 -14.56 -0.83 -6.45
CA THR A 202 -15.78 -1.59 -6.15
C THR A 202 -15.72 -2.22 -4.77
N ARG A 203 -14.58 -2.82 -4.40
CA ARG A 203 -14.36 -3.41 -3.08
C ARG A 203 -14.43 -2.37 -1.96
N HIS A 204 -13.76 -1.23 -2.12
CA HIS A 204 -13.82 -0.15 -1.12
C HIS A 204 -15.23 0.47 -1.02
N TYR A 205 -15.90 0.69 -2.14
CA TYR A 205 -17.28 1.18 -2.14
C TYR A 205 -18.23 0.20 -1.44
N ALA A 206 -18.09 -1.10 -1.70
CA ALA A 206 -18.89 -2.13 -1.04
C ALA A 206 -18.67 -2.14 0.48
N ASN A 207 -17.40 -2.03 0.94
CA ASN A 207 -17.09 -1.94 2.37
C ASN A 207 -17.71 -0.68 3.02
N ILE A 208 -17.56 0.50 2.40
CA ILE A 208 -18.19 1.73 2.89
C ILE A 208 -19.71 1.59 2.94
N SER A 209 -20.32 0.99 1.92
CA SER A 209 -21.76 0.76 1.88
C SER A 209 -22.20 -0.17 3.01
N GLU A 210 -21.42 -1.21 3.33
CA GLU A 210 -21.70 -2.11 4.45
C GLU A 210 -21.62 -1.39 5.79
N GLN A 211 -20.54 -0.63 6.02
CA GLN A 211 -20.35 0.16 7.25
C GLN A 211 -21.45 1.21 7.43
N THR A 212 -21.82 1.90 6.35
CA THR A 212 -22.89 2.90 6.35
C THR A 212 -24.25 2.26 6.66
N ASN A 213 -24.51 1.07 6.11
CA ASN A 213 -25.74 0.35 6.42
C ASN A 213 -25.80 -0.09 7.89
N LYS A 214 -24.68 -0.53 8.47
CA LYS A 214 -24.59 -0.84 9.91
C LYS A 214 -24.94 0.38 10.77
N LEU A 215 -24.35 1.55 10.47
CA LEU A 215 -24.68 2.81 11.17
C LEU A 215 -26.17 3.17 11.05
N HIS A 216 -26.77 2.97 9.88
CA HIS A 216 -28.21 3.23 9.70
C HIS A 216 -29.11 2.28 10.49
N ILE A 217 -28.72 1.01 10.63
CA ILE A 217 -29.43 0.05 11.48
C ILE A 217 -29.30 0.47 12.95
N GLU A 218 -28.09 0.79 13.41
CA GLU A 218 -27.83 1.26 14.78
C GLU A 218 -28.65 2.51 15.13
N LEU A 219 -28.70 3.48 14.22
CA LEU A 219 -29.54 4.67 14.35
C LEU A 219 -31.03 4.34 14.46
N SER A 220 -31.51 3.44 13.61
CA SER A 220 -32.92 3.07 13.61
C SER A 220 -33.31 2.43 14.94
N THR A 221 -32.47 1.50 15.44
CA THR A 221 -32.65 0.89 16.77
C THR A 221 -32.55 1.92 17.90
N TYR A 222 -31.62 2.88 17.80
CA TYR A 222 -31.48 3.96 18.76
C TYR A 222 -32.76 4.82 18.82
N ILE A 223 -33.26 5.28 17.67
CA ILE A 223 -34.49 6.07 17.57
C ILE A 223 -35.68 5.29 18.15
N GLU A 224 -35.83 4.02 17.77
CA GLU A 224 -36.90 3.15 18.29
C GLU A 224 -36.84 3.05 19.83
N SER A 225 -35.64 2.87 20.39
CA SER A 225 -35.45 2.79 21.85
C SER A 225 -35.89 4.09 22.55
N LYS A 226 -35.53 5.25 22.00
CA LYS A 226 -35.88 6.57 22.55
C LYS A 226 -37.37 6.85 22.46
N ILE A 227 -38.01 6.52 21.34
CA ILE A 227 -39.46 6.62 21.16
C ILE A 227 -40.18 5.73 22.18
N LYS A 228 -39.69 4.50 22.40
CA LYS A 228 -40.27 3.59 23.38
C LYS A 228 -40.17 4.14 24.79
N THR A 229 -39.00 4.63 25.21
CA THR A 229 -38.80 5.28 26.52
C THR A 229 -39.76 6.47 26.72
N TYR A 230 -39.94 7.31 25.70
CA TYR A 230 -40.92 8.41 25.76
C TYR A 230 -42.36 7.91 25.90
N SER A 231 -42.72 6.86 25.15
CA SER A 231 -44.06 6.28 25.20
C SER A 231 -44.39 5.64 26.56
N GLU A 232 -43.40 5.07 27.23
CA GLU A 232 -43.53 4.52 28.59
C GLU A 232 -43.66 5.65 29.62
N PHE A 233 -42.79 6.67 29.53
CA PHE A 233 -42.83 7.85 30.40
C PHE A 233 -44.16 8.61 30.30
N SER A 234 -44.66 8.84 29.08
CA SER A 234 -45.94 9.52 28.86
C SER A 234 -47.15 8.72 29.38
N ARG A 235 -47.10 7.39 29.35
CA ARG A 235 -48.13 6.53 29.94
C ARG A 235 -48.13 6.60 31.47
N ASP A 236 -46.97 6.54 32.11
CA ASP A 236 -46.87 6.65 33.58
C ASP A 236 -47.25 8.06 34.07
N ALA A 237 -46.90 9.11 33.33
CA ALA A 237 -47.27 10.49 33.65
C ALA A 237 -48.80 10.73 33.62
N SER A 238 -49.54 9.99 32.78
CA SER A 238 -51.00 10.11 32.67
C SER A 238 -51.79 9.61 33.89
N TYR A 239 -51.13 8.90 34.83
CA TYR A 239 -51.72 8.45 36.10
C TYR A 239 -51.50 9.42 37.27
N ILE A 240 -50.67 10.47 37.10
CA ILE A 240 -50.32 11.43 38.16
C ILE A 240 -50.82 12.83 37.78
N PRO A 241 -51.86 13.40 38.44
CA PRO A 241 -52.56 14.61 37.98
C PRO A 241 -51.78 15.94 38.02
N VAL A 242 -50.48 15.94 38.36
CA VAL A 242 -49.72 17.16 38.71
C VAL A 242 -48.50 17.39 37.80
N GLN A 243 -48.18 16.48 36.88
CA GLN A 243 -47.11 16.76 35.91
C GLN A 243 -47.63 17.72 34.83
N THR A 244 -47.21 18.99 34.92
CA THR A 244 -47.50 20.04 33.94
C THR A 244 -47.07 19.62 32.53
N ASP A 245 -47.91 19.85 31.52
CA ASP A 245 -47.63 19.65 30.08
C ASP A 245 -46.22 20.10 29.64
N LYS A 246 -45.68 21.11 30.33
CA LYS A 246 -44.32 21.62 30.16
C LYS A 246 -43.23 20.56 30.35
N GLY A 247 -43.35 19.66 31.33
CA GLY A 247 -42.35 18.61 31.59
C GLY A 247 -42.34 17.50 30.52
N LEU A 248 -43.50 17.17 29.97
CA LEU A 248 -43.62 16.25 28.82
C LEU A 248 -43.03 16.88 27.55
N LEU A 249 -43.30 18.17 27.32
CA LEU A 249 -42.73 18.93 26.22
C LEU A 249 -41.20 19.06 26.34
N ASP A 250 -40.68 19.33 27.54
CA ASP A 250 -39.25 19.44 27.80
C ASP A 250 -38.54 18.09 27.56
N ASN A 251 -39.14 16.97 27.97
CA ASN A 251 -38.62 15.62 27.70
C ASN A 251 -38.65 15.28 26.20
N ALA A 252 -39.75 15.60 25.50
CA ALA A 252 -39.85 15.39 24.05
C ALA A 252 -38.79 16.20 23.29
N ASN A 253 -38.59 17.47 23.66
CA ASN A 253 -37.55 18.32 23.08
C ASN A 253 -36.15 17.77 23.36
N GLN A 254 -35.89 17.27 24.57
CA GLN A 254 -34.61 16.64 24.90
C GLN A 254 -34.35 15.40 24.01
N ILE A 255 -35.34 14.52 23.85
CA ILE A 255 -35.20 13.32 23.00
C ILE A 255 -34.96 13.72 21.53
N LEU A 256 -35.66 14.73 21.04
CA LEU A 256 -35.42 15.25 19.69
C LEU A 256 -34.00 15.79 19.52
N HIS A 257 -33.48 16.51 20.52
CA HIS A 257 -32.09 16.97 20.50
C HIS A 257 -31.10 15.80 20.51
N GLU A 258 -31.32 14.78 21.34
CA GLU A 258 -30.47 13.58 21.38
C GLU A 258 -30.46 12.83 20.04
N ILE A 259 -31.62 12.70 19.38
CA ILE A 259 -31.72 12.09 18.04
C ILE A 259 -31.01 12.96 16.98
N GLN A 260 -31.15 14.29 17.06
CA GLN A 260 -30.46 15.20 16.15
C GLN A 260 -28.94 15.09 16.29
N ASP A 261 -28.44 15.04 17.52
CA ASP A 261 -27.01 14.89 17.80
C ASP A 261 -26.47 13.57 17.24
N GLU A 262 -27.20 12.47 17.44
CA GLU A 262 -26.83 11.15 16.89
C GLU A 262 -26.82 11.15 15.36
N LEU A 263 -27.82 11.79 14.73
CA LEU A 263 -27.90 11.96 13.27
C LEU A 263 -26.67 12.71 12.71
N VAL A 264 -26.26 13.80 13.38
CA VAL A 264 -25.08 14.58 12.99
C VAL A 264 -23.79 13.75 13.14
N GLN A 265 -23.68 12.94 14.19
CA GLN A 265 -22.52 12.06 14.36
C GLN A 265 -22.43 11.01 13.24
N ILE A 266 -23.56 10.41 12.86
CA ILE A 266 -23.60 9.42 11.79
C ILE A 266 -23.33 10.04 10.43
N SER A 267 -23.89 11.22 10.13
CA SER A 267 -23.59 11.92 8.88
C SER A 267 -22.10 12.24 8.78
N THR A 268 -21.49 12.71 9.87
CA THR A 268 -20.06 12.99 9.95
C THR A 268 -19.21 11.71 9.73
N LYS A 269 -19.58 10.59 10.37
CA LYS A 269 -18.90 9.30 10.14
C LYS A 269 -19.02 8.85 8.69
N ARG A 270 -20.22 8.94 8.09
CA ARG A 270 -20.45 8.59 6.68
C ARG A 270 -19.60 9.44 5.74
N GLU A 271 -19.54 10.75 5.97
CA GLU A 271 -18.67 11.65 5.19
C GLU A 271 -17.20 11.27 5.33
N SER A 272 -16.75 10.89 6.53
CA SER A 272 -15.38 10.43 6.75
C SER A 272 -15.05 9.16 5.93
N PHE A 273 -16.00 8.23 5.81
CA PHE A 273 -15.84 7.02 4.98
C PHE A 273 -15.78 7.33 3.49
N LEU A 274 -16.55 8.31 3.02
CA LEU A 274 -16.59 8.73 1.61
C LEU A 274 -15.46 9.70 1.23
N ARG A 275 -14.74 10.27 2.20
CA ARG A 275 -13.66 11.24 1.97
C ARG A 275 -12.62 10.79 0.92
N PRO A 276 -12.14 9.53 0.89
CA PRO A 276 -11.22 9.09 -0.16
C PRO A 276 -11.77 9.28 -1.58
N PHE A 277 -13.07 9.02 -1.78
CA PHE A 277 -13.73 9.18 -3.08
C PHE A 277 -13.94 10.65 -3.45
N THR A 278 -14.24 11.53 -2.48
CA THR A 278 -14.40 12.96 -2.74
C THR A 278 -13.07 13.60 -3.11
N VAL A 279 -12.02 13.33 -2.31
CA VAL A 279 -10.64 13.79 -2.61
C VAL A 279 -10.18 13.30 -3.98
N LEU A 280 -10.41 12.02 -4.30
CA LEU A 280 -10.07 11.47 -5.61
C LEU A 280 -10.82 12.16 -6.74
N SER A 281 -12.12 12.44 -6.56
CA SER A 281 -12.94 13.13 -7.56
C SER A 281 -12.46 14.55 -7.82
N ASP A 282 -12.11 15.29 -6.76
CA ASP A 282 -11.60 16.66 -6.87
C ASP A 282 -10.25 16.70 -7.58
N LEU A 283 -9.37 15.75 -7.29
CA LEU A 283 -8.06 15.65 -7.95
C LEU A 283 -8.18 15.25 -9.42
N ILE A 284 -9.12 14.36 -9.75
CA ILE A 284 -9.38 14.01 -11.14
C ILE A 284 -9.83 15.24 -11.93
N ASN A 285 -10.73 16.04 -11.36
CA ASN A 285 -11.20 17.29 -11.98
C ASN A 285 -10.08 18.31 -12.20
N GLN A 286 -9.03 18.29 -11.36
CA GLN A 286 -7.89 19.21 -11.48
C GLN A 286 -6.84 18.74 -12.49
N ILE A 287 -6.63 17.44 -12.62
CA ILE A 287 -5.51 16.87 -13.40
C ILE A 287 -5.93 16.49 -14.82
N PHE A 288 -7.11 15.87 -14.96
CA PHE A 288 -7.57 15.40 -16.25
C PHE A 288 -8.34 16.52 -16.96
N GLN A 289 -8.20 16.60 -18.28
CA GLN A 289 -9.01 17.52 -19.08
C GLN A 289 -10.50 17.15 -19.04
N HIS A 290 -10.79 15.88 -18.75
CA HIS A 290 -12.13 15.34 -18.61
C HIS A 290 -12.63 15.55 -17.19
N LYS A 291 -13.87 16.05 -17.07
CA LYS A 291 -14.48 16.31 -15.75
C LYS A 291 -14.95 15.06 -15.03
N GLY A 292 -14.79 13.87 -15.60
CA GLY A 292 -15.18 12.64 -14.91
C GLY A 292 -14.65 11.37 -15.55
N ILE A 293 -14.51 10.33 -14.71
CA ILE A 293 -14.09 8.99 -15.12
C ILE A 293 -15.13 8.00 -14.63
N LYS A 294 -15.82 7.37 -15.57
CA LYS A 294 -16.79 6.30 -15.31
C LYS A 294 -16.04 4.99 -15.16
N VAL A 295 -16.01 4.49 -13.92
CA VAL A 295 -15.34 3.24 -13.55
C VAL A 295 -16.31 2.07 -13.74
N THR A 296 -17.53 2.20 -13.25
CA THR A 296 -18.64 1.27 -13.50
C THR A 296 -19.93 2.05 -13.75
N ASP A 297 -21.04 1.36 -14.05
CA ASP A 297 -22.35 2.00 -14.11
C ASP A 297 -22.79 2.64 -12.80
N LYS A 298 -22.23 2.19 -11.67
CA LYS A 298 -22.55 2.69 -10.33
C LYS A 298 -21.50 3.64 -9.75
N ILE A 299 -20.27 3.58 -10.26
CA ILE A 299 -19.13 4.33 -9.73
C ILE A 299 -18.60 5.25 -10.81
N THR A 300 -18.78 6.55 -10.60
CA THR A 300 -18.17 7.60 -11.40
C THR A 300 -17.37 8.50 -10.48
N LEU A 301 -16.13 8.77 -10.86
CA LEU A 301 -15.27 9.72 -10.18
C LEU A 301 -15.37 11.06 -10.91
N GLY A 302 -15.62 12.15 -10.19
CA GLY A 302 -15.89 13.46 -10.79
C GLY A 302 -17.32 13.61 -11.36
N GLU A 303 -17.49 14.53 -12.29
CA GLU A 303 -18.76 14.89 -12.91
C GLU A 303 -19.31 13.78 -13.83
N THR A 304 -20.54 13.34 -13.55
CA THR A 304 -21.20 12.26 -14.31
C THR A 304 -21.52 12.61 -15.76
N LYS A 305 -21.80 13.88 -16.06
CA LYS A 305 -22.32 14.30 -17.37
C LYS A 305 -21.28 14.24 -18.49
N GLU A 306 -20.00 14.42 -18.16
CA GLU A 306 -18.88 14.41 -19.12
C GLU A 306 -17.93 13.24 -18.86
N ALA A 307 -18.39 12.20 -18.15
CA ALA A 307 -17.54 11.12 -17.71
C ALA A 307 -17.12 10.19 -18.87
N MET A 308 -15.82 9.96 -18.98
CA MET A 308 -15.25 8.99 -19.92
C MET A 308 -15.09 7.62 -19.25
N PHE A 309 -15.37 6.54 -19.97
CA PHE A 309 -15.11 5.20 -19.44
C PHE A 309 -13.61 4.96 -19.24
N SER A 310 -13.25 4.33 -18.12
CA SER A 310 -11.86 4.12 -17.72
C SER A 310 -11.00 3.37 -18.75
N ASP A 311 -11.60 2.46 -19.53
CA ASP A 311 -10.92 1.70 -20.59
C ASP A 311 -10.36 2.58 -21.71
N LYS A 312 -10.99 3.74 -21.96
CA LYS A 312 -10.58 4.73 -22.99
C LYS A 312 -9.44 5.64 -22.57
N LEU A 313 -9.02 5.61 -21.30
CA LEU A 313 -7.88 6.39 -20.82
C LEU A 313 -6.59 5.95 -21.53
N SER A 314 -5.72 6.91 -21.80
CA SER A 314 -4.35 6.64 -22.27
C SER A 314 -3.55 5.89 -21.18
N ALA A 315 -2.45 5.26 -21.57
CA ALA A 315 -1.61 4.51 -20.61
C ALA A 315 -1.07 5.40 -19.47
N GLY A 316 -0.69 6.65 -19.77
CA GLY A 316 -0.25 7.62 -18.77
C GLY A 316 -1.39 8.03 -17.83
N GLU A 317 -2.60 8.22 -18.35
CA GLU A 317 -3.79 8.54 -17.55
C GLU A 317 -4.17 7.40 -16.61
N LYS A 318 -4.14 6.15 -17.10
CA LYS A 318 -4.35 4.96 -16.27
C LYS A 318 -3.32 4.88 -15.16
N GLN A 319 -2.04 5.15 -15.48
CA GLN A 319 -0.97 5.18 -14.49
C GLN A 319 -1.18 6.25 -13.42
N MET A 320 -1.51 7.47 -13.82
CA MET A 320 -1.82 8.56 -12.89
C MET A 320 -3.03 8.21 -12.01
N LEU A 321 -4.12 7.72 -12.62
CA LEU A 321 -5.31 7.31 -11.89
C LEU A 321 -5.03 6.20 -10.89
N SER A 322 -4.21 5.20 -11.26
CA SER A 322 -3.82 4.14 -10.35
C SER A 322 -3.09 4.68 -9.12
N PHE A 323 -2.10 5.55 -9.29
CA PHE A 323 -1.41 6.16 -8.16
C PHE A 323 -2.37 6.91 -7.23
N LEU A 324 -3.28 7.71 -7.80
CA LEU A 324 -4.27 8.47 -7.04
C LEU A 324 -5.24 7.55 -6.27
N CYS A 325 -5.72 6.48 -6.91
CA CYS A 325 -6.62 5.51 -6.29
C CYS A 325 -5.91 4.78 -5.14
N TYR A 326 -4.80 4.11 -5.41
CA TYR A 326 -4.10 3.33 -4.39
C TYR A 326 -3.66 4.20 -3.20
N ASN A 327 -3.23 5.45 -3.44
CA ASN A 327 -2.88 6.36 -2.36
C ASN A 327 -4.10 6.88 -1.58
N ALA A 328 -5.25 7.12 -2.24
CA ALA A 328 -6.49 7.54 -1.56
C ALA A 328 -7.01 6.47 -0.58
N PHE A 329 -6.87 5.19 -0.96
CA PHE A 329 -7.43 4.06 -0.21
C PHE A 329 -6.42 3.37 0.71
N SER A 330 -5.17 3.81 0.72
CA SER A 330 -4.14 3.33 1.65
C SER A 330 -3.83 4.42 2.65
N GLN A 331 -3.80 4.08 3.94
CA GLN A 331 -3.44 5.03 5.00
C GLN A 331 -2.33 4.47 5.85
N ASN A 332 -1.39 5.32 6.25
CA ASN A 332 -0.20 4.96 7.03
C ASN A 332 0.61 3.81 6.40
N SER A 333 0.62 3.74 5.06
CA SER A 333 1.28 2.69 4.28
C SER A 333 2.59 3.18 3.66
N SER A 334 3.50 2.24 3.40
CA SER A 334 4.71 2.50 2.62
C SER A 334 4.45 2.25 1.13
N ILE A 335 4.64 3.27 0.28
CA ILE A 335 4.39 3.17 -1.17
C ILE A 335 5.71 3.27 -1.92
N PHE A 336 6.05 2.19 -2.63
CA PHE A 336 7.28 2.07 -3.42
C PHE A 336 6.96 2.23 -4.88
N ILE A 337 7.56 3.20 -5.56
CA ILE A 337 7.31 3.48 -6.99
C ILE A 337 8.63 3.49 -7.73
N ASP A 338 8.78 2.52 -8.64
CA ASP A 338 9.92 2.42 -9.53
C ASP A 338 9.59 3.05 -10.90
N GLU A 339 10.45 3.96 -11.32
CA GLU A 339 10.38 4.77 -12.54
C GLU A 339 8.95 5.28 -12.85
N PRO A 340 8.38 6.16 -12.01
CA PRO A 340 7.07 6.76 -12.29
C PRO A 340 7.02 7.53 -13.62
N GLU A 341 8.16 8.04 -14.10
CA GLU A 341 8.24 8.94 -15.25
C GLU A 341 7.95 8.29 -16.59
N ILE A 342 8.12 6.98 -16.73
CA ILE A 342 8.29 6.38 -18.06
C ILE A 342 7.06 6.69 -18.95
N SER A 343 5.83 6.76 -18.39
CA SER A 343 4.57 6.91 -19.16
C SER A 343 3.91 8.27 -18.98
N LEU A 344 4.44 9.09 -18.06
CA LEU A 344 3.85 10.35 -17.67
C LEU A 344 4.41 11.48 -18.53
N HIS A 345 3.53 12.36 -19.00
CA HIS A 345 3.96 13.62 -19.59
C HIS A 345 4.74 14.46 -18.56
N VAL A 346 5.64 15.32 -19.01
CA VAL A 346 6.50 16.16 -18.14
C VAL A 346 5.69 16.93 -17.10
N ASP A 347 4.53 17.46 -17.49
CA ASP A 347 3.67 18.19 -16.56
C ASP A 347 3.15 17.30 -15.42
N TRP A 348 2.77 16.06 -15.71
CA TRP A 348 2.34 15.10 -14.69
C TRP A 348 3.49 14.61 -13.83
N GLN A 349 4.70 14.47 -14.37
CA GLN A 349 5.88 14.20 -13.54
C GLN A 349 6.08 15.30 -12.49
N ARG A 350 5.85 16.57 -12.85
CA ARG A 350 5.96 17.71 -11.92
C ARG A 350 4.85 17.76 -10.89
N THR A 351 3.65 17.28 -11.20
CA THR A 351 2.48 17.38 -10.31
C THR A 351 2.19 16.11 -9.53
N LEU A 352 2.74 14.95 -9.92
CA LEU A 352 2.45 13.65 -9.32
C LEU A 352 2.54 13.65 -7.79
N PHE A 353 3.73 13.85 -7.23
CA PHE A 353 3.93 13.78 -5.78
C PHE A 353 3.28 14.94 -5.02
N PRO A 354 3.28 16.20 -5.52
CA PRO A 354 2.47 17.25 -4.89
C PRO A 354 0.99 16.86 -4.76
N THR A 355 0.43 16.24 -5.80
CA THR A 355 -0.94 15.75 -5.75
C THR A 355 -1.10 14.59 -4.78
N LEU A 356 -0.25 13.57 -4.83
CA LEU A 356 -0.34 12.41 -3.92
C LEU A 356 -0.24 12.85 -2.45
N MET A 357 0.64 13.79 -2.13
CA MET A 357 0.78 14.33 -0.77
C MET A 357 -0.44 15.13 -0.33
N SER A 358 -1.12 15.82 -1.25
CA SER A 358 -2.35 16.57 -0.93
C SER A 358 -3.51 15.67 -0.48
N GLN A 359 -3.48 14.36 -0.79
CA GLN A 359 -4.52 13.41 -0.39
C GLN A 359 -4.55 13.15 1.13
N SER A 360 -3.55 13.63 1.90
CA SER A 360 -3.50 13.53 3.37
C SER A 360 -3.63 12.10 3.90
N SER A 361 -3.02 11.13 3.20
CA SER A 361 -3.06 9.70 3.52
C SER A 361 -2.05 9.26 4.59
N ASN A 362 -1.14 10.16 4.99
CA ASN A 362 -0.01 9.87 5.90
C ASN A 362 0.87 8.68 5.41
N ASN A 363 0.94 8.49 4.09
CA ASN A 363 1.74 7.44 3.47
C ASN A 363 3.19 7.91 3.28
N GLN A 364 4.11 6.96 3.44
CA GLN A 364 5.54 7.18 3.24
C GLN A 364 5.93 6.70 1.83
N PHE A 365 6.49 7.59 1.00
CA PHE A 365 6.84 7.29 -0.38
C PHE A 365 8.33 6.97 -0.55
N PHE A 366 8.61 5.93 -1.34
CA PHE A 366 9.94 5.51 -1.75
C PHE A 366 9.98 5.45 -3.27
N VAL A 367 10.73 6.35 -3.89
CA VAL A 367 10.64 6.61 -5.33
C VAL A 367 12.02 6.42 -5.94
N ALA A 368 12.15 5.52 -6.90
CA ALA A 368 13.33 5.44 -7.75
C ALA A 368 13.02 6.15 -9.07
N THR A 369 13.83 7.15 -9.43
CA THR A 369 13.59 7.93 -10.65
C THR A 369 14.89 8.45 -11.25
N HIS A 370 14.87 8.63 -12.55
CA HIS A 370 15.86 9.34 -13.34
C HIS A 370 15.37 10.73 -13.77
N SER A 371 14.09 11.06 -13.51
CA SER A 371 13.50 12.28 -14.03
C SER A 371 13.87 13.51 -13.18
N PRO A 372 14.57 14.51 -13.76
CA PRO A 372 14.81 15.78 -13.09
C PRO A 372 13.51 16.52 -12.75
N PHE A 373 12.43 16.27 -13.49
CA PHE A 373 11.15 16.91 -13.23
C PHE A 373 10.48 16.42 -11.95
N ILE A 374 10.93 15.29 -11.42
CA ILE A 374 10.49 14.72 -10.15
C ILE A 374 11.45 15.14 -9.04
N TYR A 375 12.73 14.75 -9.12
CA TYR A 375 13.64 14.91 -7.98
C TYR A 375 14.01 16.37 -7.68
N SER A 376 13.98 17.28 -8.67
CA SER A 376 14.35 18.69 -8.47
C SER A 376 13.43 19.45 -7.50
N LYS A 377 12.21 18.95 -7.26
CA LYS A 377 11.28 19.55 -6.29
C LYS A 377 11.55 19.14 -4.84
N TYR A 378 12.43 18.16 -4.64
CA TYR A 378 12.61 17.43 -3.40
C TYR A 378 14.11 17.23 -3.11
N GLU A 379 14.93 18.25 -3.37
CA GLU A 379 16.39 18.19 -3.19
C GLU A 379 16.79 17.84 -1.74
N ASP A 380 16.00 18.26 -0.75
CA ASP A 380 16.17 17.93 0.66
C ASP A 380 15.76 16.50 1.04
N LYS A 381 15.08 15.80 0.12
CA LYS A 381 14.58 14.42 0.28
C LYS A 381 15.26 13.43 -0.67
N GLU A 382 16.25 13.90 -1.42
CA GLU A 382 17.01 13.09 -2.36
C GLU A 382 18.04 12.21 -1.64
N ILE A 383 18.07 10.94 -2.01
CA ILE A 383 19.02 9.94 -1.52
C ILE A 383 19.85 9.47 -2.73
N LEU A 384 21.06 10.02 -2.83
CA LEU A 384 22.03 9.68 -3.87
C LEU A 384 22.66 8.32 -3.57
N LEU A 385 22.41 7.34 -4.45
CA LEU A 385 23.06 6.02 -4.36
C LEU A 385 24.43 5.98 -5.05
N SER A 386 24.81 7.03 -5.78
CA SER A 386 26.15 7.18 -6.36
C SER A 386 26.53 8.66 -6.44
N GLU A 387 27.83 8.98 -6.34
CA GLU A 387 28.34 10.37 -6.39
C GLU A 387 28.00 11.12 -7.69
N ASP A 388 27.59 10.42 -8.75
CA ASP A 388 27.16 11.02 -10.02
C ASP A 388 25.66 10.77 -10.27
N ARG A 389 24.92 11.86 -10.52
CA ARG A 389 23.49 11.84 -10.86
C ARG A 389 23.18 11.22 -12.23
N GLY A 390 24.20 10.91 -13.04
CA GLY A 390 24.01 10.43 -14.40
C GLY A 390 23.53 11.56 -15.28
N GLY A 391 24.46 12.40 -15.73
CA GLY A 391 24.20 13.33 -16.83
C GLY A 391 23.90 12.58 -18.12
N TYR A 392 22.97 13.12 -18.90
CA TYR A 392 22.71 12.74 -20.29
C TYR A 392 23.97 12.77 -21.15
#